data_AF-A0A9P5B5M5-F1
#
_entry.id   AF-A0A9P5B5M5-F1
#
_cell.length_a   1.000
_cell.length_b   1.000
_cell.length_c   1.000
_cell.angle_alpha   90.00
_cell.angle_beta   90.00
_cell.angle_gamma   90.00
#
_symmetry.space_group_name_H-M   'P 1'
#
loop_
_entity.id
_entity.type
_entity.pdbx_description
1 polymer ?
#
loop_
_entity_poly.entity_id
_entity_poly.type
_entity_poly.pdbx_seq_one_letter_code
_entity_poly.pdbx_strand_id
1 'polypeptide(L)'
;MPSSKKSSRGTSIANEFNQALQETPAFEPMRYTANYVRMAQLELSSFEFQDLMASLKEAGRLLPEEFDPDKEPWPPEAEEVNQRMEEMLKNYDNLAGCFKQFVQSAQAAGAGMGVKRQQ
;
A
#
# COMPACT_ATOMS: atom_id res chain seq x y z
N MET A 1 -19.06 8.14 -49.67
CA MET A 1 -18.71 8.72 -48.36
C MET A 1 -17.94 7.67 -47.57
N PRO A 2 -16.71 7.92 -47.09
CA PRO A 2 -16.04 6.99 -46.21
C PRO A 2 -16.62 7.16 -44.81
N SER A 3 -17.44 6.21 -44.38
CA SER A 3 -17.86 6.10 -43.00
C SER A 3 -16.66 5.69 -42.14
N SER A 4 -16.05 6.65 -41.46
CA SER A 4 -15.04 6.42 -40.43
C SER A 4 -15.65 5.57 -39.30
N LYS A 5 -15.48 4.25 -39.37
CA LYS A 5 -15.69 3.36 -38.23
C LYS A 5 -14.65 3.75 -37.17
N LYS A 6 -15.05 4.54 -36.18
CA LYS A 6 -14.24 4.76 -34.97
C LYS A 6 -13.86 3.39 -34.43
N SER A 7 -12.56 3.11 -34.36
CA SER A 7 -12.02 1.82 -33.94
C SER A 7 -12.43 1.55 -32.48
N SER A 8 -13.44 0.71 -32.29
CA SER A 8 -13.91 0.23 -30.97
C SER A 8 -12.88 -0.67 -30.28
N ARG A 9 -11.83 -1.06 -30.99
CA ARG A 9 -10.78 -1.98 -30.53
C ARG A 9 -9.97 -1.38 -29.37
N GLY A 10 -9.67 -0.08 -29.41
CA GLY A 10 -8.91 0.59 -28.35
C GLY A 10 -9.68 0.65 -27.02
N THR A 11 -11.00 0.89 -27.10
CA THR A 11 -11.87 0.91 -25.92
C THR A 11 -12.07 -0.50 -25.35
N SER A 12 -12.17 -1.53 -26.19
CA SER A 12 -12.24 -2.93 -25.76
C SER A 12 -10.98 -3.34 -24.98
N ILE A 13 -9.80 -3.06 -25.53
CA ILE A 13 -8.52 -3.42 -24.92
C ILE A 13 -8.33 -2.69 -23.57
N ALA A 14 -8.72 -1.41 -23.49
CA ALA A 14 -8.64 -0.67 -22.22
C ALA A 14 -9.57 -1.25 -21.14
N ASN A 15 -10.78 -1.70 -21.53
CA ASN A 15 -11.71 -2.34 -20.60
C ASN A 15 -11.20 -3.71 -20.13
N GLU A 16 -10.70 -4.54 -21.05
CA GLU A 16 -10.10 -5.84 -20.73
C GLU A 16 -8.90 -5.70 -19.79
N PHE A 17 -8.05 -4.71 -20.03
CA PHE A 17 -6.92 -4.42 -19.16
C PHE A 17 -7.37 -3.97 -17.77
N ASN A 18 -8.34 -3.04 -17.69
CA ASN A 18 -8.88 -2.59 -16.41
C ASN A 18 -9.53 -3.74 -15.62
N GLN A 19 -10.25 -4.63 -16.32
CA GLN A 19 -10.82 -5.81 -15.70
C GLN A 19 -9.73 -6.74 -15.15
N ALA A 20 -8.68 -7.01 -15.92
CA ALA A 20 -7.55 -7.83 -15.46
C ALA A 20 -6.84 -7.23 -14.23
N LEU A 21 -6.73 -5.89 -14.15
CA LEU A 21 -6.18 -5.23 -12.96
C LEU A 21 -7.07 -5.41 -11.73
N GLN A 22 -8.39 -5.26 -11.89
CA GLN A 22 -9.34 -5.44 -10.79
C GLN A 22 -9.43 -6.90 -10.32
N GLU A 23 -9.21 -7.86 -11.22
CA GLU A 23 -9.16 -9.29 -10.91
C GLU A 23 -7.83 -9.71 -10.25
N THR A 24 -6.80 -8.85 -10.26
CA THR A 24 -5.50 -9.13 -9.64
C THR A 24 -5.52 -8.76 -8.14
N PRO A 25 -5.50 -9.74 -7.21
CA PRO A 25 -5.73 -9.46 -5.78
C PRO A 25 -4.72 -8.50 -5.14
N ALA A 26 -3.47 -8.49 -5.62
CA ALA A 26 -2.42 -7.63 -5.10
C ALA A 26 -2.42 -6.21 -5.70
N PHE A 27 -3.24 -5.93 -6.72
CA PHE A 27 -3.16 -4.68 -7.48
C PHE A 27 -3.44 -3.43 -6.63
N GLU A 28 -4.59 -3.37 -5.96
CA GLU A 28 -4.96 -2.22 -5.12
C GLU A 28 -3.99 -2.01 -3.94
N PRO A 29 -3.58 -3.05 -3.20
CA PRO A 29 -2.55 -2.91 -2.17
C PRO A 29 -1.20 -2.39 -2.69
N MET A 30 -0.75 -2.84 -3.86
CA MET A 30 0.47 -2.34 -4.50
C MET A 30 0.33 -0.88 -4.95
N ARG A 31 -0.81 -0.52 -5.55
CA ARG A 31 -1.10 0.84 -5.99
C ARG A 31 -1.12 1.80 -4.81
N TYR A 32 -1.75 1.42 -3.71
CA TYR A 32 -1.79 2.20 -2.49
C TYR A 32 -0.38 2.41 -1.92
N THR A 33 0.38 1.34 -1.72
CA THR A 33 1.73 1.42 -1.15
C THR A 33 2.68 2.24 -2.02
N ALA A 34 2.64 2.09 -3.34
CA ALA A 34 3.43 2.90 -4.26
C ALA A 34 3.08 4.40 -4.16
N ASN A 35 1.79 4.74 -4.09
CA ASN A 35 1.35 6.13 -3.95
C ASN A 35 1.77 6.73 -2.61
N TYR A 36 1.63 6.00 -1.52
CA TYR A 36 2.03 6.46 -0.20
C TYR A 36 3.54 6.75 -0.12
N VAL A 37 4.38 5.84 -0.62
CA VAL A 37 5.84 6.06 -0.67
C VAL A 37 6.17 7.29 -1.52
N ARG A 38 5.50 7.47 -2.66
CA ARG A 38 5.69 8.66 -3.50
C ARG A 38 5.37 9.95 -2.76
N MET A 39 4.26 10.00 -2.01
CA MET A 39 3.90 11.19 -1.22
C MET A 39 4.91 11.41 -0.09
N ALA A 40 5.31 10.36 0.61
CA ALA A 40 6.32 10.43 1.66
C ALA A 40 7.67 10.97 1.16
N GLN A 41 8.12 10.57 -0.04
CA GLN A 41 9.34 11.09 -0.64
C GLN A 41 9.25 12.57 -1.04
N LEU A 42 8.06 13.09 -1.31
CA LEU A 42 7.84 14.48 -1.69
C LEU A 42 7.73 15.40 -0.48
N GLU A 43 7.19 14.90 0.63
CA GLU A 43 6.84 15.71 1.79
C GLU A 43 7.84 15.63 2.94
N LEU A 44 8.48 14.47 3.13
CA LEU A 44 9.38 14.23 4.24
C LEU A 44 10.81 14.62 3.90
N SER A 45 11.57 15.05 4.91
CA SER A 45 13.02 15.11 4.80
C SER A 45 13.61 13.71 4.60
N SER A 46 14.86 13.63 4.13
CA SER A 46 15.53 12.34 3.94
C SER A 46 15.66 11.53 5.24
N PHE A 47 15.77 12.21 6.38
CA PHE A 47 15.85 11.57 7.69
C PHE A 47 14.49 11.00 8.11
N GLU A 48 13.43 11.80 8.05
CA GLU A 48 12.06 11.37 8.36
C GLU A 48 11.59 10.23 7.44
N PHE A 49 11.95 10.29 6.16
CA PHE A 49 11.65 9.21 5.22
C PHE A 49 12.37 7.90 5.60
N GLN A 50 13.63 7.96 6.04
CA GLN A 50 14.35 6.79 6.52
C GLN A 50 13.72 6.21 7.79
N ASP A 51 13.33 7.06 8.74
CA ASP A 51 12.65 6.66 9.98
C ASP A 51 11.29 6.01 9.70
N LEU A 52 10.53 6.57 8.74
CA LEU A 52 9.30 5.97 8.25
C LEU A 52 9.55 4.56 7.69
N MET A 53 10.51 4.40 6.76
CA MET A 53 10.82 3.10 6.16
C MET A 53 11.31 2.07 7.17
N ALA A 54 12.09 2.50 8.19
CA ALA A 54 12.53 1.64 9.28
C ALA A 54 11.34 1.18 10.13
N SER A 55 10.45 2.10 10.51
CA SER A 55 9.27 1.79 11.32
C SER A 55 8.26 0.93 10.57
N LEU A 56 8.12 1.09 9.26
CA LEU A 56 7.32 0.21 8.41
C LEU A 56 7.83 -1.24 8.44
N LYS A 57 9.15 -1.42 8.39
CA LYS A 57 9.78 -2.74 8.48
C LYS A 57 9.63 -3.34 9.88
N GLU A 58 9.74 -2.52 10.91
CA GLU A 58 9.51 -2.92 12.30
C GLU A 58 8.06 -3.40 12.51
N ALA A 59 7.07 -2.58 12.17
CA ALA A 59 5.65 -2.93 12.27
C ALA A 59 5.33 -4.20 11.47
N GLY A 60 5.83 -4.32 10.24
CA GLY A 60 5.61 -5.50 9.41
C GLY A 60 6.20 -6.81 9.99
N ARG A 61 7.26 -6.72 10.80
CA ARG A 61 7.84 -7.88 11.51
C ARG A 61 7.05 -8.26 12.76
N LEU A 62 6.44 -7.27 13.43
CA LEU A 62 5.62 -7.48 14.61
C LEU A 62 4.26 -8.11 14.27
N LEU A 63 3.77 -7.91 13.03
CA LEU A 63 2.53 -8.55 12.58
C LEU A 63 2.71 -10.04 12.27
N PRO A 64 1.79 -10.91 12.76
CA PRO A 64 1.73 -12.32 12.38
C PRO A 64 1.73 -12.53 10.85
N GLU A 65 2.25 -13.67 10.39
CA GLU A 65 2.29 -13.99 8.95
C GLU A 65 0.89 -14.06 8.33
N GLU A 66 -0.06 -14.65 9.06
CA GLU A 66 -1.48 -14.77 8.69
C GLU A 66 -2.34 -13.67 9.32
N PHE A 67 -1.75 -12.52 9.66
CA PHE A 67 -2.47 -11.41 10.29
C PHE A 67 -3.65 -10.95 9.41
N ASP A 68 -4.84 -10.99 9.99
CA ASP A 68 -6.08 -10.56 9.38
C ASP A 68 -6.64 -9.37 10.17
N PRO A 69 -6.59 -8.14 9.61
CA PRO A 69 -7.03 -6.94 10.31
C PRO A 69 -8.54 -6.91 10.59
N ASP A 70 -9.33 -7.74 9.92
CA ASP A 70 -10.78 -7.84 10.16
C ASP A 70 -11.11 -8.81 11.30
N LYS A 71 -10.16 -9.67 11.69
CA LYS A 71 -10.36 -10.70 12.72
C LYS A 71 -9.62 -10.40 14.01
N GLU A 72 -8.45 -9.79 13.93
CA GLU A 72 -7.56 -9.61 15.08
C GLU A 72 -7.04 -8.17 15.16
N PRO A 73 -6.98 -7.59 16.37
CA PRO A 73 -6.36 -6.29 16.57
C PRO A 73 -4.85 -6.38 16.36
N TRP A 74 -4.22 -5.23 16.11
CA TRP A 74 -2.76 -5.15 16.08
C TRP A 74 -2.15 -5.57 17.42
N PRO A 75 -1.02 -6.30 17.42
CA PRO A 75 -0.24 -6.53 18.62
C PRO A 75 0.15 -5.20 19.31
N PRO A 76 0.22 -5.14 20.66
CA PRO A 76 0.54 -3.92 21.38
C PRO A 76 1.82 -3.24 20.90
N GLU A 77 2.87 -4.00 20.61
CA GLU A 77 4.16 -3.49 20.16
C GLU A 77 4.05 -2.83 18.77
N ALA A 78 3.23 -3.41 17.89
CA ALA A 78 2.96 -2.82 16.58
C ALA A 78 2.10 -1.54 16.71
N GLU A 79 1.20 -1.50 17.70
CA GLU A 79 0.39 -0.33 18.02
C GLU A 79 1.25 0.85 18.51
N GLU A 80 2.26 0.58 19.34
CA GLU A 80 3.22 1.59 19.79
C GLU A 80 4.01 2.19 18.62
N VAL A 81 4.47 1.35 17.69
CA VAL A 81 5.11 1.82 16.45
C VAL A 81 4.16 2.71 15.65
N ASN A 82 2.90 2.29 15.50
CA ASN A 82 1.88 3.09 14.82
C ASN A 82 1.69 4.46 15.50
N GLN A 83 1.50 4.51 16.81
CA GLN A 83 1.30 5.77 17.54
C GLN A 83 2.48 6.73 17.38
N ARG A 84 3.71 6.22 17.49
CA ARG A 84 4.94 7.00 17.26
C ARG A 84 5.00 7.58 15.85
N MET A 85 4.58 6.80 14.85
CA MET A 85 4.57 7.24 13.46
C MET A 85 3.45 8.23 13.15
N GLU A 86 2.26 8.02 13.69
CA GLU A 86 1.17 8.96 13.55
C GLU A 86 1.49 10.32 14.20
N GLU A 87 2.19 10.33 15.33
CA GLU A 87 2.66 11.57 15.96
C GLU A 87 3.72 12.30 15.10
N MET A 88 4.64 11.57 14.47
CA MET A 88 5.64 12.14 13.55
C MET A 88 4.98 12.68 12.28
N LEU A 89 3.97 11.97 11.77
CA LEU A 89 3.30 12.27 10.50
C LEU A 89 2.13 13.26 10.63
N LYS A 90 1.72 13.64 11.84
CA LYS A 90 0.49 14.42 12.09
C LYS A 90 0.36 15.74 11.35
N ASN A 91 1.47 16.33 10.90
CA ASN A 91 1.50 17.60 10.18
C ASN A 91 1.53 17.43 8.65
N TYR A 92 1.50 16.19 8.16
CA TYR A 92 1.54 15.85 6.74
C TYR A 92 0.19 15.28 6.33
N ASP A 93 -0.71 16.13 5.83
CA ASP A 93 -2.12 15.79 5.55
C ASP A 93 -2.29 14.53 4.68
N ASN A 94 -1.34 14.26 3.77
CA ASN A 94 -1.40 13.11 2.88
C ASN A 94 -0.87 11.80 3.50
N LEU A 95 -0.24 11.87 4.67
CA LEU A 95 0.39 10.73 5.35
C LEU A 95 -0.25 10.44 6.71
N ALA A 96 -0.77 11.45 7.38
CA ALA A 96 -1.44 11.32 8.67
C ALA A 96 -2.65 10.37 8.58
N GLY A 97 -2.80 9.51 9.59
CA GLY A 97 -3.85 8.51 9.72
C GLY A 97 -3.70 7.28 8.81
N CYS A 98 -2.64 7.21 8.00
CA CYS A 98 -2.52 6.23 6.92
C CYS A 98 -1.45 5.15 7.20
N PHE A 99 -0.71 5.21 8.31
CA PHE A 99 0.43 4.32 8.57
C PHE A 99 -0.02 2.85 8.66
N LYS A 100 -1.03 2.56 9.47
CA LYS A 100 -1.61 1.21 9.60
C LYS A 100 -2.08 0.64 8.27
N GLN A 101 -2.84 1.43 7.52
CA GLN A 101 -3.36 1.02 6.21
C GLN A 101 -2.21 0.70 5.24
N PHE A 102 -1.11 1.45 5.31
CA PHE A 102 0.08 1.13 4.54
C PHE A 102 0.66 -0.24 4.92
N VAL A 103 0.90 -0.49 6.21
CA VAL A 103 1.52 -1.74 6.65
C VAL A 103 0.65 -2.94 6.25
N GLN A 104 -0.68 -2.84 6.43
CA GLN A 104 -1.64 -3.87 6.01
C GLN A 104 -1.63 -4.07 4.49
N SER A 105 -1.63 -2.99 3.72
CA SER A 105 -1.56 -3.05 2.25
C SER A 105 -0.25 -3.68 1.76
N ALA A 106 0.87 -3.36 2.41
CA ALA A 106 2.17 -3.94 2.08
C ALA A 106 2.19 -5.46 2.36
N GLN A 107 1.57 -5.89 3.46
CA GLN A 107 1.41 -7.32 3.77
C GLN A 107 0.51 -8.04 2.76
N ALA A 108 -0.65 -7.46 2.44
CA ALA A 108 -1.57 -8.02 1.44
C ALA A 108 -0.93 -8.12 0.05
N ALA A 109 -0.14 -7.11 -0.36
CA ALA A 109 0.63 -7.16 -1.60
C ALA A 109 1.65 -8.30 -1.62
N GLY A 110 2.37 -8.52 -0.51
CA GLY A 110 3.34 -9.62 -0.38
C GLY A 110 2.68 -11.00 -0.41
N ALA A 111 1.56 -11.17 0.31
CA ALA A 111 0.79 -12.39 0.34
C ALA A 111 0.18 -12.74 -1.03
N GLY A 112 -0.37 -11.74 -1.73
CA GLY A 112 -0.91 -11.89 -3.08
C GLY A 112 0.14 -12.26 -4.14
N MET A 113 1.43 -12.07 -3.87
CA MET A 113 2.54 -12.51 -4.72
C MET A 113 3.11 -13.88 -4.32
N GLY A 114 2.61 -14.53 -3.27
CA GLY A 114 3.18 -15.78 -2.76
C GLY A 114 4.60 -15.61 -2.18
N VAL A 115 4.99 -14.38 -1.82
CA VAL A 115 6.30 -14.08 -1.24
C VAL A 115 6.30 -14.51 0.22
N LYS A 116 7.00 -15.62 0.53
CA LYS A 116 7.30 -15.99 1.91
C LYS A 116 8.30 -14.99 2.49
N ARG A 117 7.99 -14.43 3.67
CA ARG A 117 8.89 -13.48 4.36
C ARG A 117 10.23 -14.19 4.64
N GLN A 118 11.35 -13.61 4.19
CA GLN A 118 12.67 -14.07 4.62
C GLN A 118 12.87 -13.63 6.08
N GLN A 119 13.05 -14.62 6.97
CA GLN A 119 13.34 -14.44 8.39
C GLN A 119 14.72 -13.79 8.61
#